data_AF-A0A2M8KR95-F1
#
_entry.id   AF-A0A2M8KR95-F1
#
_cell.length_a   1.000
_cell.length_b   1.000
_cell.length_c   1.000
_cell.angle_alpha   90.00
_cell.angle_beta   90.00
_cell.angle_gamma   90.00
#
_symmetry.space_group_name_H-M   'P 1'
#
loop_
_entity.id
_entity.type
_entity.pdbx_description
1 polymer ?
#
loop_
_entity_poly.entity_id
_entity_poly.type
_entity_poly.pdbx_seq_one_letter_code
_entity_poly.pdbx_strand_id
1 'polypeptide(L)'
;MIFPNKQQKVDSKTCGPYCLLNIYSHFGIKTSLKSILNDLNISEVEPTYVSQLARHALKSGIRTSLILSNTFVISHDWKDKSKTEVIESLKEWIVRNSESEWIRDALFTLYYLQEGGELVIAN
;
A
#
# COMPACT_ATOMS: atom_id res chain seq x y z
N MET A 1 -6.42 26.44 -4.63
CA MET A 1 -6.16 25.19 -5.38
C MET A 1 -7.23 24.18 -4.97
N ILE A 2 -8.04 23.68 -5.90
CA ILE A 2 -9.10 22.71 -5.61
C ILE A 2 -8.49 21.31 -5.75
N PHE A 3 -8.63 20.46 -4.72
CA PHE A 3 -8.13 19.09 -4.81
C PHE A 3 -8.98 18.30 -5.82
N PRO A 4 -8.38 17.50 -6.72
CA PRO A 4 -9.11 16.69 -7.67
C PRO A 4 -10.08 15.76 -6.93
N ASN A 5 -11.36 15.78 -7.30
CA ASN A 5 -12.40 14.94 -6.69
C ASN A 5 -12.99 13.99 -7.74
N LYS A 6 -12.16 13.10 -8.30
CA LYS A 6 -12.67 12.02 -9.15
C LYS A 6 -13.40 11.02 -8.26
N GLN A 7 -14.68 10.80 -8.56
CA GLN A 7 -15.53 9.88 -7.83
C GLN A 7 -15.43 8.47 -8.42
N GLN A 8 -15.48 7.47 -7.55
CA GLN A 8 -15.59 6.08 -7.98
C GLN A 8 -16.94 5.79 -8.63
N LYS A 9 -16.99 4.78 -9.49
CA LYS A 9 -18.27 4.24 -9.96
C LYS A 9 -18.98 3.53 -8.80
N VAL A 10 -20.31 3.64 -8.77
CA VAL A 10 -21.17 2.84 -7.89
C VAL A 10 -20.85 1.35 -8.09
N ASP A 11 -20.82 0.59 -7.01
CA ASP A 11 -20.52 -0.86 -6.96
C ASP A 11 -19.11 -1.30 -7.40
N SER A 12 -18.23 -0.38 -7.77
CA SER A 12 -16.81 -0.70 -7.99
C SER A 12 -16.04 -0.76 -6.67
N LYS A 13 -14.99 -1.60 -6.60
CA LYS A 13 -14.05 -1.67 -5.46
C LYS A 13 -12.79 -0.83 -5.69
N THR A 14 -12.96 0.29 -6.40
CA THR A 14 -11.85 1.12 -6.90
C THR A 14 -11.56 2.37 -6.06
N CYS A 15 -12.09 2.47 -4.84
CA CYS A 15 -11.88 3.62 -3.96
C CYS A 15 -10.38 3.95 -3.80
N GLY A 16 -9.55 2.95 -3.50
CA GLY A 16 -8.10 3.09 -3.39
C GLY A 16 -7.43 3.62 -4.67
N PRO A 17 -7.62 2.96 -5.83
CA PRO A 17 -7.14 3.46 -7.12
C PRO A 17 -7.60 4.89 -7.48
N TYR A 18 -8.85 5.25 -7.16
CA TYR A 18 -9.33 6.63 -7.36
C TYR A 18 -8.65 7.64 -6.45
N CYS A 19 -8.46 7.30 -5.17
CA CYS A 19 -7.68 8.12 -4.25
C CYS A 19 -6.26 8.34 -4.79
N LEU A 20 -5.61 7.28 -5.27
CA LEU A 20 -4.28 7.37 -5.86
C LEU A 20 -4.26 8.23 -7.14
N LEU A 21 -5.28 8.11 -8.00
CA LEU A 21 -5.43 8.95 -9.19
C LEU A 21 -5.59 10.44 -8.84
N ASN A 22 -6.29 10.76 -7.75
CA ASN A 22 -6.42 12.14 -7.27
C ASN A 22 -5.10 12.67 -6.72
N ILE A 23 -4.35 11.84 -5.98
CA ILE A 23 -2.97 12.17 -5.53
C ILE A 23 -2.09 12.45 -6.75
N TYR A 24 -2.07 11.58 -7.75
CA TYR A 24 -1.29 11.79 -8.98
C TYR A 24 -1.68 13.04 -9.74
N SER A 25 -2.97 13.33 -9.83
CA SER A 25 -3.45 14.57 -10.44
C SER A 25 -2.94 15.80 -9.68
N HIS A 26 -2.89 15.76 -8.34
CA HIS A 26 -2.33 16.84 -7.51
C HIS A 26 -0.81 17.03 -7.73
N PHE A 27 -0.06 15.94 -7.89
CA PHE A 27 1.39 15.98 -8.16
C PHE A 27 1.76 16.16 -9.64
N GLY A 28 0.78 16.37 -10.53
CA GLY A 28 1.01 16.55 -11.97
C GLY A 28 1.43 15.27 -12.72
N ILE A 29 1.28 14.10 -12.10
CA ILE A 29 1.57 12.79 -12.71
C ILE A 29 0.40 12.40 -13.62
N LYS A 30 0.67 12.31 -14.92
CA LYS A 30 -0.31 11.93 -15.93
C LYS A 30 -0.50 10.41 -15.94
N THR A 31 -1.65 9.94 -15.49
CA THR A 31 -2.04 8.53 -15.60
C THR A 31 -3.57 8.39 -15.70
N SER A 32 -4.07 7.16 -15.82
CA SER A 32 -5.50 6.84 -15.86
C SER A 32 -5.83 5.74 -14.84
N LEU A 33 -7.11 5.63 -14.47
CA LEU A 33 -7.57 4.52 -13.63
C LEU A 33 -7.19 3.17 -14.25
N LYS A 34 -7.40 3.00 -15.56
CA LYS A 34 -7.05 1.77 -16.28
C LYS A 34 -5.57 1.42 -16.17
N SER A 35 -4.68 2.41 -16.26
CA SER A 35 -3.24 2.18 -16.05
C SER A 35 -2.96 1.70 -14.64
N ILE A 36 -3.49 2.40 -13.63
CA ILE A 36 -3.31 2.02 -12.22
C ILE A 36 -3.81 0.60 -11.98
N LEU A 37 -5.00 0.23 -12.47
CA LEU A 37 -5.54 -1.12 -12.30
C LEU A 37 -4.66 -2.19 -12.99
N ASN A 38 -4.14 -1.90 -14.18
CA ASN A 38 -3.22 -2.79 -14.89
C ASN A 38 -1.89 -2.95 -14.14
N ASP A 39 -1.32 -1.85 -13.65
CA ASP A 39 -0.05 -1.84 -12.92
C ASP A 39 -0.17 -2.58 -11.58
N LEU A 40 -1.36 -2.53 -10.97
CA LEU A 40 -1.72 -3.28 -9.77
C LEU A 40 -2.14 -4.73 -10.05
N ASN A 41 -2.35 -5.09 -11.32
CA ASN A 41 -2.89 -6.37 -11.79
C ASN A 41 -4.20 -6.78 -11.10
N ILE A 42 -5.17 -5.87 -11.10
CA ILE A 42 -6.51 -6.07 -10.52
C ILE A 42 -7.60 -5.56 -11.46
N SER A 43 -8.83 -6.03 -11.24
CA SER A 43 -10.04 -5.55 -11.91
C SER A 43 -10.80 -4.50 -11.09
N GLU A 44 -11.85 -3.90 -11.68
CA GLU A 44 -12.71 -2.92 -10.97
C GLU A 44 -13.50 -3.52 -9.80
N VAL A 45 -13.55 -4.85 -9.65
CA VAL A 45 -14.33 -5.57 -8.63
C VAL A 45 -13.48 -6.17 -7.52
N GLU A 46 -12.16 -6.02 -7.61
CA GLU A 46 -11.19 -6.50 -6.63
C GLU A 46 -10.76 -5.37 -5.69
N PRO A 47 -10.57 -5.65 -4.38
CA PRO A 47 -10.09 -4.66 -3.44
C PRO A 47 -8.60 -4.36 -3.66
N THR A 48 -8.14 -3.25 -3.07
CA THR A 48 -6.72 -2.90 -2.99
C THR A 48 -6.26 -2.87 -1.55
N TYR A 49 -4.95 -3.08 -1.35
CA TYR A 49 -4.30 -2.92 -0.06
C TYR A 49 -3.61 -1.57 0.01
N VAL A 50 -3.64 -0.92 1.18
CA VAL A 50 -2.96 0.38 1.37
C VAL A 50 -1.46 0.27 1.09
N SER A 51 -0.86 -0.86 1.46
CA SER A 51 0.54 -1.19 1.19
C SER A 51 0.86 -1.27 -0.29
N GLN A 52 -0.04 -1.88 -1.07
CA GLN A 52 0.03 -1.96 -2.52
C GLN A 52 -0.06 -0.57 -3.19
N LEU A 53 -0.97 0.29 -2.72
CA LEU A 53 -1.13 1.66 -3.24
C LEU A 53 0.07 2.55 -2.91
N ALA A 54 0.59 2.47 -1.67
CA ALA A 54 1.76 3.22 -1.24
C ALA A 54 3.02 2.83 -2.03
N ARG A 55 3.16 1.54 -2.35
CA ARG A 55 4.20 1.02 -3.24
C ARG A 55 4.07 1.58 -4.66
N HIS A 56 2.86 1.62 -5.21
CA HIS A 56 2.63 2.21 -6.53
C HIS A 56 2.99 3.71 -6.56
N ALA A 57 2.60 4.46 -5.53
CA ALA A 57 3.00 5.86 -5.35
C ALA A 57 4.52 6.03 -5.24
N LEU A 58 5.19 5.19 -4.46
CA LEU A 58 6.65 5.17 -4.31
C LEU A 58 7.36 4.98 -5.66
N LYS A 59 6.92 3.99 -6.45
CA LYS A 59 7.47 3.73 -7.79
C LYS A 59 7.27 4.88 -8.77
N SER A 60 6.26 5.72 -8.54
CA SER A 60 6.01 6.93 -9.33
C SER A 60 6.82 8.15 -8.85
N GLY A 61 7.76 7.96 -7.93
CA GLY A 61 8.63 9.02 -7.40
C GLY A 61 8.02 9.84 -6.26
N ILE A 62 6.87 9.43 -5.71
CA ILE A 62 6.28 10.10 -4.55
C ILE A 62 6.84 9.48 -3.28
N ARG A 63 7.41 10.30 -2.39
CA ARG A 63 7.78 9.85 -1.05
C ARG A 63 6.51 9.50 -0.27
N THR A 64 6.45 8.28 0.26
CA THR A 64 5.33 7.78 1.04
C THR A 64 5.80 7.26 2.40
N SER A 65 4.88 7.24 3.36
CA SER A 65 5.07 6.53 4.63
C SER A 65 3.77 5.81 4.95
N LEU A 66 3.88 4.53 5.26
CA LEU A 66 2.74 3.70 5.69
C LEU A 66 2.58 3.84 7.19
N ILE A 67 1.42 4.33 7.60
CA ILE A 67 0.99 4.28 8.99
C ILE A 67 0.13 3.04 9.12
N LEU A 68 0.61 2.03 9.84
CA LEU A 68 -0.12 0.79 10.03
C LEU A 68 -0.43 0.59 11.51
N SER A 69 -1.68 0.22 11.78
CA SER A 69 -2.19 -0.14 13.11
C SER A 69 -2.71 -1.57 13.16
N ASN A 70 -2.48 -2.36 12.11
CA ASN A 70 -2.97 -3.74 12.03
C ASN A 70 -2.08 -4.68 12.86
N THR A 71 -2.57 -5.04 14.05
CA THR A 71 -1.85 -5.88 15.01
C THR A 71 -1.72 -7.35 14.61
N PHE A 72 -2.36 -7.79 13.52
CA PHE A 72 -2.30 -9.20 13.07
C PHE A 72 -1.00 -9.54 12.34
N VAL A 73 -0.43 -8.57 11.63
CA VAL A 73 0.85 -8.70 10.90
C VAL A 73 1.96 -7.93 11.60
N ILE A 74 1.62 -6.83 12.27
CA ILE A 74 2.58 -5.90 12.88
C ILE A 74 2.53 -6.08 14.39
N SER A 75 3.70 -6.12 14.99
CA SER A 75 3.84 -6.16 16.44
C SER A 75 4.32 -4.81 16.96
N HIS A 76 3.80 -4.39 18.12
CA HIS A 76 4.14 -3.10 18.73
C HIS A 76 5.64 -3.00 19.07
N ASP A 77 6.31 -4.13 19.31
CA ASP A 77 7.77 -4.20 19.54
C ASP A 77 8.59 -3.73 18.33
N TRP A 78 8.00 -3.60 17.14
CA TRP A 78 8.71 -3.12 15.95
C TRP A 78 8.98 -1.60 15.99
N LYS A 79 8.35 -0.87 16.91
CA LYS A 79 8.53 0.59 17.04
C LYS A 79 9.99 0.97 17.30
N ASP A 80 10.71 0.11 18.02
CA ASP A 80 12.11 0.32 18.39
C ASP A 80 13.08 -0.45 17.47
N LYS A 81 12.57 -1.14 16.44
CA LYS A 81 13.36 -1.92 15.49
C LYS A 81 13.79 -1.08 14.28
N SER A 82 14.96 -1.40 13.74
CA SER A 82 15.38 -0.89 12.44
C SER A 82 14.51 -1.45 11.30
N LYS A 83 14.46 -0.75 10.17
CA LYS A 83 13.75 -1.21 8.96
C LYS A 83 14.19 -2.62 8.54
N THR A 84 15.48 -2.94 8.66
CA THR A 84 16.01 -4.27 8.33
C THR A 84 15.44 -5.35 9.26
N GLU A 85 15.39 -5.10 10.56
CA GLU A 85 14.81 -6.04 11.54
C GLU A 85 13.30 -6.25 11.31
N VAL A 86 12.58 -5.18 10.92
CA VAL A 86 11.16 -5.27 10.54
C VAL A 86 10.98 -6.11 9.29
N ILE A 87 11.83 -5.93 8.26
CA ILE A 87 11.80 -6.73 7.03
C ILE A 87 12.04 -8.21 7.33
N GLU A 88 13.02 -8.55 8.18
CA GLU A 88 13.26 -9.94 8.56
C GLU A 88 12.08 -10.52 9.37
N SER A 89 11.52 -9.74 10.30
CA SER A 89 10.32 -10.15 11.06
C SER A 89 9.12 -10.43 10.13
N LEU A 90 8.91 -9.61 9.09
CA LEU A 90 7.87 -9.82 8.08
C LEU A 90 8.12 -11.10 7.27
N LYS A 91 9.36 -11.36 6.84
CA LYS A 91 9.70 -12.59 6.11
C LYS A 91 9.41 -13.83 6.96
N GLU A 92 9.81 -13.82 8.23
CA GLU A 92 9.53 -14.92 9.15
C GLU A 92 8.02 -15.13 9.35
N TRP A 93 7.27 -14.03 9.54
CA TRP A 93 5.83 -14.09 9.67
C TRP A 93 5.17 -14.69 8.43
N ILE A 94 5.58 -14.26 7.23
CA ILE A 94 5.06 -14.76 5.94
C ILE A 94 5.30 -16.27 5.80
N VAL A 95 6.49 -16.76 6.14
CA VAL A 95 6.81 -18.19 6.09
C VAL A 95 5.96 -19.01 7.06
N ARG A 96 5.74 -18.50 8.28
CA ARG A 96 4.94 -19.18 9.31
C ARG A 96 3.43 -19.13 9.06
N ASN A 97 2.96 -18.15 8.32
CA ASN A 97 1.53 -17.83 8.17
C ASN A 97 1.09 -17.82 6.69
N SER A 98 1.62 -18.74 5.86
CA SER A 98 1.33 -18.78 4.41
C SER A 98 -0.15 -18.87 4.06
N GLU A 99 -0.95 -19.51 4.91
CA GLU A 99 -2.39 -19.69 4.75
C GLU A 99 -3.23 -18.59 5.42
N SER A 100 -2.60 -17.57 5.99
CA SER A 100 -3.31 -16.47 6.65
C SER A 100 -4.05 -15.59 5.64
N GLU A 101 -5.25 -15.14 6.00
CA GLU A 101 -5.98 -14.13 5.22
C GLU A 101 -5.20 -12.81 5.05
N TRP A 102 -4.23 -12.54 5.94
CA TRP A 102 -3.40 -11.34 5.93
C TRP A 102 -2.12 -11.47 5.08
N ILE A 103 -1.89 -12.64 4.46
CA ILE A 103 -0.66 -12.92 3.71
C ILE A 103 -0.41 -11.91 2.58
N ARG A 104 -1.46 -11.45 1.90
CA ARG A 104 -1.35 -10.46 0.82
C ARG A 104 -0.87 -9.11 1.33
N ASP A 105 -1.44 -8.64 2.44
CA ASP A 105 -1.04 -7.35 3.02
C ASP A 105 0.39 -7.40 3.57
N ALA A 106 0.77 -8.53 4.19
CA ALA A 106 2.13 -8.77 4.64
C ALA A 106 3.14 -8.75 3.48
N LEU A 107 2.83 -9.44 2.36
CA LEU A 107 3.67 -9.45 1.16
C LEU A 107 3.80 -8.05 0.55
N PHE A 108 2.71 -7.31 0.41
CA PHE A 108 2.76 -5.95 -0.13
C PHE A 108 3.54 -5.00 0.77
N THR A 109 3.41 -5.13 2.09
CA THR A 109 4.19 -4.37 3.07
C THR A 109 5.67 -4.71 2.98
N LEU A 110 6.03 -6.00 2.90
CA LEU A 110 7.41 -6.44 2.72
C LEU A 110 8.02 -5.82 1.46
N TYR A 111 7.35 -5.94 0.31
CA TYR A 111 7.84 -5.37 -0.94
C TYR A 111 7.97 -3.85 -0.89
N TYR A 112 7.01 -3.17 -0.25
CA TYR A 112 7.07 -1.73 -0.05
C TYR A 112 8.33 -1.31 0.71
N LEU A 113 8.64 -1.98 1.82
CA LEU A 113 9.82 -1.66 2.64
C LEU A 113 11.13 -2.00 1.93
N GLN A 114 11.18 -3.12 1.21
CA GLN A 114 12.34 -3.51 0.40
C GLN A 114 12.63 -2.51 -0.73
N GLU A 115 11.61 -1.84 -1.26
CA GLU A 115 11.73 -0.82 -2.29
C GLU A 115 12.04 0.59 -1.73
N GLY A 116 12.35 0.69 -0.42
CA GLY A 116 12.75 1.94 0.21
C GLY A 116 11.61 2.73 0.85
N GLY A 117 10.42 2.15 0.95
CA GLY A 117 9.30 2.72 1.68
C GLY A 117 9.58 2.89 3.18
N GLU A 118 8.80 3.73 3.84
CA GLU A 118 8.90 4.01 5.28
C GLU A 118 7.69 3.50 6.05
N LEU A 119 7.91 2.90 7.22
CA LEU A 119 6.86 2.46 8.13
C LEU A 119 6.82 3.36 9.36
N VAL A 120 5.61 3.77 9.74
CA VAL A 120 5.33 4.44 11.00
C VAL A 120 4.33 3.58 11.75
N ILE A 121 4.71 3.12 12.94
CA ILE A 121 3.84 2.32 13.79
C ILE A 121 3.08 3.30 14.70
N ALA A 122 1.75 3.33 14.54
CA ALA A 122 0.89 4.17 15.36
C ALA A 122 0.86 3.62 16.80
N ASN A 123 0.89 4.51 17.79
CA ASN A 123 0.72 4.17 19.21
C ASN A 123 -0.74 3.89 19.56
#